data_AF-A0A2V7CZ17-F1
#
_entry.id   AF-A0A2V7CZ17-F1
#
_cell.length_a   1.000
_cell.length_b   1.000
_cell.length_c   1.000
_cell.angle_alpha   90.00
_cell.angle_beta   90.00
_cell.angle_gamma   90.00
#
_symmetry.space_group_name_H-M   'P 1'
#
loop_
_entity.id
_entity.type
_entity.pdbx_description
1 polymer ?
#
loop_
_entity_poly.entity_id
_entity_poly.type
_entity_poly.pdbx_seq_one_letter_code
_entity_poly.pdbx_strand_id
1 'polypeptide(L)' 'MKPPESLTREPRRDRFVVISGCSGGGKSTLVGELRRRGHSAVDEPGRRIVKEELKSDGSALPWVVLSSWAATA' A
#
# COMPACT_ATOMS: atom_id res chain seq x y z
N MET A 1 -29.47 38.17 20.45
CA MET A 1 -29.85 36.81 20.02
C MET A 1 -28.64 36.21 19.30
N LYS A 2 -27.90 35.28 19.92
CA LYS A 2 -26.70 34.64 19.35
C LYS A 2 -27.16 33.58 18.34
N PRO A 3 -26.59 33.52 17.11
CA PRO A 3 -26.96 32.48 16.16
C PRO A 3 -26.60 31.10 16.74
N PRO A 4 -27.34 30.02 16.42
CA PRO A 4 -27.00 28.68 16.87
C PRO A 4 -25.60 28.34 16.35
N GLU A 5 -24.70 27.98 17.26
CA GLU A 5 -23.38 27.44 16.95
C GLU A 5 -23.59 26.26 15.99
N SER A 6 -23.33 26.54 14.72
CA SER A 6 -23.39 25.56 13.66
C SER A 6 -22.41 24.44 13.99
N LEU A 7 -22.88 23.21 13.81
CA LEU A 7 -22.09 21.99 13.92
C LEU A 7 -20.78 22.14 13.14
N THR A 8 -19.71 22.56 13.82
CA THR A 8 -18.35 22.50 13.29
C THR A 8 -18.01 21.02 13.21
N ARG A 9 -18.34 20.43 12.07
CA ARG A 9 -17.90 19.10 11.71
C ARG A 9 -16.38 19.18 11.68
N GLU A 10 -15.73 18.65 12.71
CA GLU A 10 -14.27 18.57 12.79
C GLU A 10 -13.71 18.14 11.44
N PRO A 11 -12.68 18.83 10.90
CA PRO A 11 -12.10 18.47 9.62
C PRO A 11 -11.73 16.99 9.67
N ARG A 12 -12.31 16.22 8.73
CA ARG A 12 -12.13 14.78 8.66
C ARG A 12 -10.63 14.53 8.43
N ARG A 13 -9.90 14.11 9.46
CA ARG A 13 -8.51 13.71 9.33
C ARG A 13 -8.41 12.59 8.29
N ASP A 14 -7.40 12.67 7.42
CA ASP A 14 -7.10 11.59 6.50
C ASP A 14 -6.78 10.32 7.31
N ARG A 15 -7.55 9.26 7.06
CA ARG A 15 -7.39 7.97 7.73
C ARG A 15 -6.55 7.06 6.84
N PHE A 16 -5.31 6.85 7.25
CA PHE A 16 -4.42 5.88 6.63
C PHE A 16 -4.54 4.54 7.34
N VAL A 17 -4.67 3.45 6.57
CA VAL A 17 -4.79 2.08 7.08
C VAL A 17 -3.68 1.23 6.47
N VAL A 18 -2.91 0.55 7.32
CA VAL A 18 -1.87 -0.39 6.91
C VAL A 18 -2.40 -1.82 7.01
N ILE A 19 -2.25 -2.59 5.94
CA ILE A 19 -2.62 -4.01 5.89
C ILE A 19 -1.34 -4.84 5.95
N SER A 20 -1.09 -5.53 7.06
CA SER A 20 0.07 -6.39 7.27
C SER A 20 -0.31 -7.88 7.30
N GLY A 21 0.67 -8.78 7.13
CA GLY A 21 0.46 -10.24 7.21
C GLY A 21 1.41 -11.04 6.31
N CYS A 22 1.36 -12.38 6.41
CA CYS A 22 2.24 -13.30 5.68
C CYS A 22 2.01 -13.31 4.15
N SER A 23 2.99 -13.78 3.38
CA SER A 23 2.81 -14.08 1.96
C SER A 23 1.67 -15.10 1.76
N GLY A 24 0.87 -14.96 0.70
CA GLY A 24 -0.28 -15.82 0.44
C GLY A 24 -1.58 -15.48 1.20
N GLY A 25 -1.54 -14.61 2.22
CA GLY A 25 -2.72 -14.26 3.04
C GLY A 25 -3.78 -13.36 2.37
N GLY A 26 -3.80 -13.25 1.04
CA GLY A 26 -4.83 -12.50 0.31
C GLY A 26 -4.78 -10.96 0.40
N LYS A 27 -3.75 -10.37 1.03
CA LYS A 27 -3.62 -8.89 1.20
C LYS A 27 -3.82 -8.12 -0.11
N SER A 28 -3.23 -8.60 -1.20
CA SER A 28 -3.36 -7.94 -2.50
C SER A 28 -4.75 -8.08 -3.12
N THR A 29 -5.43 -9.19 -2.87
CA THR A 29 -6.83 -9.39 -3.27
C THR A 29 -7.72 -8.39 -2.54
N LEU A 30 -7.49 -8.22 -1.23
CA LEU A 30 -8.21 -7.23 -0.42
C LEU A 30 -7.95 -5.80 -0.91
N VAL A 31 -6.70 -5.43 -1.19
CA VAL A 31 -6.36 -4.11 -1.75
C VAL A 31 -7.06 -3.88 -3.10
N GLY A 32 -7.07 -4.89 -3.99
CA GLY A 32 -7.80 -4.82 -5.26
C GLY A 32 -9.30 -4.60 -5.08
N GLU A 33 -9.91 -5.31 -4.13
CA GLU A 33 -11.34 -5.16 -3.82
C GLU A 33 -11.67 -3.79 -3.19
N LEU A 34 -10.81 -3.27 -2.31
CA LEU A 34 -10.97 -1.92 -1.74
C LEU A 34 -10.94 -0.86 -2.83
N ARG A 35 -10.03 -0.98 -3.81
CA ARG A 35 -10.02 -0.09 -4.98
C ARG A 35 -11.30 -0.20 -5.80
N ARG A 36 -11.77 -1.42 -6.06
CA ARG A 36 -13.03 -1.65 -6.79
C ARG A 36 -14.24 -1.01 -6.09
N ARG A 37 -14.19 -0.90 -4.77
CA ARG A 37 -15.21 -0.21 -3.93
C ARG A 37 -15.02 1.29 -3.82
N GLY A 38 -14.02 1.87 -4.50
CA GLY A 38 -13.79 3.32 -4.54
C GLY A 38 -12.82 3.85 -3.49
N HIS A 39 -12.09 3.00 -2.77
CA HIS A 39 -11.06 3.44 -1.84
C HIS A 39 -9.72 3.68 -2.55
N SER A 40 -9.06 4.80 -2.23
CA SER A 40 -7.66 5.03 -2.61
C SER A 40 -6.77 4.00 -1.92
N ALA A 41 -6.02 3.21 -2.69
CA ALA A 41 -5.08 2.24 -2.15
C ALA A 41 -3.80 2.18 -2.99
N VAL A 42 -2.68 1.99 -2.30
CA VAL A 42 -1.35 1.85 -2.89
C VAL A 42 -0.93 0.40 -2.76
N ASP A 43 -0.42 -0.20 -3.85
CA ASP A 43 0.17 -1.54 -3.77
C ASP A 43 1.51 -1.45 -3.06
N GLU A 44 1.94 -2.55 -2.48
CA GLU A 44 3.29 -2.67 -1.93
C GLU A 44 4.35 -2.35 -3.01
N PRO A 45 5.11 -1.24 -2.89
CA PRO A 45 5.99 -0.76 -3.96
C PRO A 45 7.04 -1.78 -4.39
N GLY A 46 7.66 -2.46 -3.41
CA GLY A 46 8.68 -3.49 -3.65
C GLY A 46 8.17 -4.70 -4.43
N ARG A 47 6.84 -4.88 -4.55
CA ARG A 47 6.27 -6.02 -5.28
C ARG A 47 6.44 -5.93 -6.80
N ARG A 48 6.64 -4.72 -7.35
CA ARG A 48 6.95 -4.56 -8.78
C ARG A 48 8.34 -5.11 -9.09
N ILE A 49 9.33 -4.69 -8.32
CA ILE A 49 10.73 -5.11 -8.43
C ILE A 49 10.83 -6.63 -8.27
N VAL A 50 10.20 -7.19 -7.24
CA VAL A 50 10.15 -8.64 -7.04
C VAL A 50 9.59 -9.38 -8.25
N LYS A 51 8.52 -8.89 -8.88
CA LYS A 51 7.94 -9.53 -10.07
C LYS A 51 8.84 -9.44 -11.30
N GLU A 52 9.55 -8.33 -11.47
CA GLU A 52 10.45 -8.11 -12.60
C GLU A 52 11.71 -8.97 -12.46
N GLU A 53 12.34 -8.95 -11.29
CA GLU A 53 13.53 -9.77 -10.99
C GLU A 53 13.23 -11.27 -11.09
N LEU A 54 12.08 -11.73 -10.59
CA LEU A 54 11.68 -13.14 -10.73
C LEU A 54 11.44 -13.57 -12.19
N LYS A 55 11.02 -12.64 -13.07
CA LYS A 55 10.83 -12.93 -14.50
C LYS A 55 12.13 -12.96 -15.27
N SER A 56 13.10 -12.14 -14.86
CA SER A 56 14.38 -11.96 -15.53
C SER A 56 15.50 -12.82 -14.92
N ASP A 57 15.21 -13.64 -13.91
CA ASP A 57 16.19 -14.34 -13.08
C ASP A 57 17.28 -13.40 -12.52
N GLY A 58 16.84 -12.20 -12.13
CA GLY A 58 17.70 -11.12 -11.64
C GLY A 58 18.07 -11.27 -10.17
N SER A 59 19.08 -10.52 -9.73
CA SER A 59 19.64 -10.62 -8.38
C SER A 59 19.12 -9.57 -7.41
N ALA A 60 18.34 -8.59 -7.84
CA ALA A 60 17.82 -7.50 -6.99
C ALA A 60 16.60 -7.91 -6.14
N LEU A 61 16.59 -9.17 -5.69
CA LEU A 61 15.63 -9.70 -4.73
C LEU A 61 16.17 -9.51 -3.30
N PRO A 62 15.31 -9.16 -2.33
CA PRO A 62 15.77 -8.84 -0.98
C PRO A 62 16.33 -10.05 -0.22
N TRP A 63 16.06 -11.27 -0.69
CA TRP A 63 16.61 -12.52 -0.16
C TRP A 63 17.79 -13.09 -0.97
N VAL A 64 18.19 -12.44 -2.07
CA VAL A 64 19.35 -12.84 -2.89
C VAL A 64 20.48 -11.84 -2.69
N VAL A 65 20.29 -10.58 -3.09
CA VAL A 65 21.26 -9.49 -2.88
C VAL A 65 20.53 -8.21 -2.43
N LEU A 66 20.54 -7.95 -1.13
CA LEU A 66 19.84 -6.80 -0.53
C LEU A 66 20.34 -5.44 -1.04
N SER A 67 21.65 -5.31 -1.33
CA SER A 67 22.21 -4.08 -1.87
C SER A 67 21.71 -3.77 -3.28
N SER A 68 21.54 -4.80 -4.12
CA SER A 68 20.96 -4.68 -5.45
C SER A 68 19.48 -4.30 -5.36
N TRP A 69 18.71 -4.90 -4.43
CA TRP A 69 17.33 -4.47 -4.15
C TRP A 69 17.26 -2.96 -3.81
N ALA A 70 18.16 -2.48 -2.95
CA ALA A 70 18.12 -1.10 -2.45
C ALA A 70 18.40 -0.05 -3.53
N ALA A 71 19.16 -0.43 -4.56
CA ALA A 71 19.45 0.43 -5.70
C ALA A 71 18.28 0.51 -6.70
N THR A 72 17.31 -0.41 -6.63
CA THR A 72 16.18 -0.52 -7.58
C THR A 72 14.86 0.02 -6.99
N ALA A 73 14.84 0.35 -5.70
CA ALA A 73 13.65 0.71 -4.92
C ALA A 73 13.30 2.20 -4.85
#